data_AF-A0A954SPW6-F1
#
_entry.id   AF-A0A954SPW6-F1
#
_cell.length_a   1.000
_cell.length_b   1.000
_cell.length_c   1.000
_cell.angle_alpha   90.00
_cell.angle_beta   90.00
_cell.angle_gamma   90.00
#
_symmetry.space_group_name_H-M   'P 1'
#
loop_
_entity.id
_entity.type
_entity.pdbx_description
1 polymer ?
#
loop_
_entity_poly.entity_id
_entity_poly.type
_entity_poly.pdbx_seq_one_letter_code
_entity_poly.pdbx_strand_id
1 'polypeptide(L)'
;LIWRDGLLVDEPTSIDSYWQDDFVSFLIGCSFTFESALIAAGLSVRHIELGCNVPMYKTSIPCEPAGRFFGNMVVSMRPFPPADAIRAVQITSDYPAVHGAPIHIGFPDQLGIQDLDHPDFGDPVPVRAGELPLFWACGVTPQSVVMAAKPPLAITHSPGCMFVTDVKDSDLIGS
;
A
#
# COMPACT_ATOMS: atom_id res chain seq x y z
N LEU A 1 -2.69 -7.49 13.60
CA LEU A 1 -4.14 -7.26 13.65
C LEU A 1 -4.91 -8.58 13.53
N ILE A 2 -5.83 -8.82 14.47
CA ILE A 2 -6.76 -9.97 14.48
C ILE A 2 -8.14 -9.50 14.05
N TRP A 3 -8.69 -10.12 13.01
CA TRP A 3 -9.99 -9.77 12.45
C TRP A 3 -10.97 -10.93 12.65
N ARG A 4 -12.18 -10.67 13.14
CA ARG A 4 -13.28 -11.64 13.23
C ARG A 4 -14.54 -11.07 12.60
N ASP A 5 -15.12 -11.81 11.66
CA ASP A 5 -16.32 -11.40 10.92
C ASP A 5 -16.19 -9.99 10.30
N GLY A 6 -14.98 -9.65 9.87
CA GLY A 6 -14.62 -8.36 9.26
C GLY A 6 -14.38 -7.21 10.25
N LEU A 7 -14.43 -7.47 11.56
CA LEU A 7 -14.15 -6.48 12.61
C LEU A 7 -12.76 -6.70 13.19
N LEU A 8 -12.01 -5.61 13.41
CA LEU A 8 -10.76 -5.65 14.16
C LEU A 8 -11.08 -5.91 15.63
N VAL A 9 -10.54 -6.99 16.20
CA VAL A 9 -10.84 -7.41 17.59
C VAL A 9 -9.63 -7.41 18.50
N ASP A 10 -8.41 -7.47 17.96
CA ASP A 10 -7.18 -7.44 18.76
C ASP A 10 -5.95 -7.00 17.94
N GLU A 11 -4.91 -6.53 18.63
CA GLU A 11 -3.61 -6.14 18.08
C GLU A 11 -2.47 -6.69 18.96
N PRO A 12 -2.26 -8.02 18.99
CA PRO A 12 -1.25 -8.63 19.84
C PRO A 12 0.14 -8.57 19.21
N THR A 13 1.17 -8.66 20.05
CA THR A 13 2.58 -8.75 19.62
C THR A 13 3.01 -10.18 19.27
N SER A 14 2.17 -11.19 19.57
CA SER A 14 2.33 -12.58 19.13
C SER A 14 0.98 -13.14 18.69
N ILE A 15 0.99 -14.03 17.70
CA ILE A 15 -0.21 -14.70 17.17
C ILE A 15 -0.33 -16.15 17.61
N ASP A 16 0.56 -16.65 18.49
CA ASP A 16 0.62 -18.06 18.89
C ASP A 16 -0.72 -18.58 19.43
N SER A 17 -1.44 -17.75 20.20
CA SER A 17 -2.76 -18.10 20.75
C SER A 17 -3.91 -18.04 19.74
N TYR A 18 -3.67 -17.45 18.56
CA TYR A 18 -4.66 -17.28 17.50
C TYR A 18 -4.44 -18.22 16.32
N TRP A 19 -3.26 -18.84 16.24
CA TRP A 19 -2.84 -19.68 15.12
C TRP A 19 -3.63 -20.99 15.07
N GLN A 20 -3.92 -21.45 13.85
CA GLN A 20 -4.55 -22.75 13.58
C GLN A 20 -3.76 -23.48 12.50
N ASP A 21 -3.68 -24.81 12.60
CA ASP A 21 -2.84 -25.65 11.74
C ASP A 21 -3.27 -25.64 10.25
N ASP A 22 -4.51 -25.24 9.98
CA ASP A 22 -5.09 -25.17 8.63
C ASP A 22 -4.96 -23.77 7.98
N PHE A 23 -4.25 -22.84 8.62
CA PHE A 23 -4.04 -21.51 8.06
C PHE A 23 -3.17 -21.54 6.81
N VAL A 24 -3.57 -20.69 5.85
CA VAL A 24 -2.78 -20.39 4.65
C VAL A 24 -2.23 -18.98 4.79
N SER A 25 -0.91 -18.85 4.68
CA SER A 25 -0.22 -17.55 4.79
C SER A 25 0.11 -17.00 3.42
N PHE A 26 -0.12 -15.70 3.25
CA PHE A 26 0.24 -14.96 2.04
C PHE A 26 1.21 -13.85 2.43
N LEU A 27 2.42 -13.88 1.86
CA LEU A 27 3.34 -12.74 1.89
C LEU A 27 3.08 -11.91 0.64
N ILE A 28 2.67 -10.66 0.85
CA ILE A 28 2.29 -9.73 -0.22
C ILE A 28 3.31 -8.59 -0.21
N GLY A 29 3.84 -8.26 -1.40
CA GLY A 29 4.83 -7.21 -1.58
C GLY A 29 4.37 -5.83 -1.06
N CYS A 30 5.31 -5.04 -0.57
CA CYS A 30 5.08 -3.71 0.02
C CYS A 30 5.96 -2.64 -0.66
N SER A 31 5.64 -1.36 -0.45
CA SER A 31 6.23 -0.21 -1.14
C SER A 31 7.67 0.08 -0.78
N PHE A 32 8.16 -0.47 0.34
CA PHE A 32 9.50 -0.21 0.85
C PHE A 32 10.60 -0.51 -0.18
N THR A 33 10.40 -1.51 -1.02
CA THR A 33 11.39 -1.94 -2.03
C THR A 33 11.65 -0.85 -3.07
N PHE A 34 10.62 -0.18 -3.58
CA PHE A 34 10.85 0.91 -4.55
C PHE A 34 11.19 2.24 -3.87
N GLU A 35 10.80 2.47 -2.62
CA GLU A 35 11.11 3.72 -1.91
C GLU A 35 12.62 3.88 -1.74
N SER A 36 13.31 2.79 -1.39
CA SER A 36 14.77 2.73 -1.37
C SER A 36 15.36 3.10 -2.74
N ALA A 37 14.79 2.59 -3.83
CA ALA A 37 15.24 2.89 -5.19
C ALA A 37 14.99 4.36 -5.58
N LEU A 38 13.84 4.94 -5.20
CA LEU A 38 13.53 6.35 -5.43
C LEU A 38 14.53 7.25 -4.69
N ILE A 39 14.78 6.99 -3.41
CA ILE A 39 15.75 7.74 -2.60
C ILE A 39 17.16 7.60 -3.17
N ALA A 40 17.59 6.38 -3.55
CA ALA A 40 18.90 6.14 -4.15
C ALA A 40 19.08 6.89 -5.49
N ALA A 41 17.99 7.11 -6.23
CA ALA A 41 17.98 7.91 -7.44
C ALA A 41 17.88 9.43 -7.20
N GLY A 42 17.86 9.86 -5.93
CA GLY A 42 17.81 11.27 -5.53
C GLY A 42 16.41 11.86 -5.44
N LEU A 43 15.36 11.04 -5.48
CA LEU A 43 13.98 11.51 -5.41
C LEU A 43 13.53 11.65 -3.96
N SER A 44 12.84 12.75 -3.68
CA SER A 44 12.27 13.07 -2.37
C SER A 44 11.00 12.26 -2.12
N VAL A 45 10.97 11.43 -1.07
CA VAL A 45 9.78 10.69 -0.64
C VAL A 45 9.15 11.41 0.56
N ARG A 46 8.09 12.19 0.30
CA ARG A 46 7.50 13.14 1.27
C ARG A 46 7.22 12.58 2.67
N HIS A 47 6.59 11.41 2.78
CA HIS A 47 6.23 10.87 4.11
C HIS A 47 7.48 10.43 4.90
N ILE A 48 8.53 9.95 4.21
CA ILE A 48 9.82 9.62 4.84
C ILE A 48 10.50 10.89 5.36
N GLU A 49 10.49 11.97 4.57
CA GLU A 49 11.03 13.27 5.01
C GLU A 49 10.31 13.82 6.25
N LEU A 50 9.01 13.54 6.36
CA LEU A 50 8.16 13.99 7.47
C LEU A 50 8.12 12.99 8.64
N GLY A 51 8.75 11.81 8.50
CA GLY A 51 8.75 10.77 9.52
C GLY A 51 7.35 10.24 9.85
N CYS A 52 6.44 10.20 8.87
CA CYS A 52 5.07 9.73 9.03
C CYS A 52 4.76 8.53 8.11
N ASN A 53 3.62 7.87 8.34
CA ASN A 53 3.18 6.79 7.49
C ASN A 53 2.66 7.33 6.16
N VAL A 54 2.91 6.60 5.07
CA VAL A 54 2.41 6.97 3.75
C VAL A 54 0.88 7.08 3.75
N PRO A 55 0.29 8.12 3.16
CA PRO A 55 -1.15 8.24 3.04
C PRO A 55 -1.69 7.21 2.03
N MET A 56 -2.78 6.55 2.42
CA MET A 56 -3.45 5.55 1.61
C MET A 56 -4.93 5.84 1.52
N TYR A 57 -5.50 5.60 0.35
CA TYR A 57 -6.88 5.96 0.01
C TYR A 57 -7.60 4.78 -0.63
N LYS A 58 -8.86 4.58 -0.26
CA LYS A 58 -9.79 3.69 -0.95
C LYS A 58 -10.25 4.38 -2.22
N THR A 59 -10.08 3.69 -3.35
CA THR A 59 -10.51 4.22 -4.64
C THR A 59 -11.95 3.80 -4.98
N SER A 60 -12.48 4.34 -6.07
CA SER A 60 -13.68 3.85 -6.74
C SER A 60 -13.42 2.67 -7.69
N ILE A 61 -12.16 2.24 -7.85
CA ILE A 61 -11.77 1.17 -8.77
C ILE A 61 -12.02 -0.19 -8.11
N PRO A 62 -12.93 -1.03 -8.64
CA PRO A 62 -13.16 -2.37 -8.10
C PRO A 62 -11.99 -3.31 -8.42
N CYS A 63 -11.62 -4.16 -7.47
CA CYS A 63 -10.79 -5.33 -7.74
C CYS A 63 -11.60 -6.41 -8.47
N GLU A 64 -10.92 -7.28 -9.20
CA GLU A 64 -11.55 -8.47 -9.76
C GLU A 64 -12.03 -9.39 -8.61
N PRO A 65 -13.31 -9.76 -8.57
CA PRO A 65 -13.84 -10.55 -7.47
C PRO A 65 -13.40 -12.01 -7.53
N ALA A 66 -13.10 -12.60 -6.37
CA ALA A 66 -12.76 -14.01 -6.22
C ALA A 66 -13.63 -14.65 -5.13
N GLY A 67 -14.74 -15.30 -5.53
CA GLY A 67 -15.68 -15.90 -4.58
C GLY A 67 -16.29 -14.84 -3.65
N ARG A 68 -16.11 -14.99 -2.33
CA ARG A 68 -16.58 -14.00 -1.33
C ARG A 68 -15.69 -12.77 -1.19
N PHE A 69 -14.53 -12.75 -1.86
CA PHE A 69 -13.59 -11.65 -1.78
C PHE A 69 -13.88 -10.64 -2.88
N PHE A 70 -14.37 -9.47 -2.50
CA PHE A 70 -14.66 -8.33 -3.37
C PHE A 70 -14.40 -7.03 -2.61
N GLY A 71 -14.08 -5.96 -3.33
CA GLY A 71 -13.81 -4.65 -2.75
C GLY A 71 -13.10 -3.75 -3.74
N ASN A 72 -12.88 -2.51 -3.34
CA ASN A 72 -12.15 -1.54 -4.16
C ASN A 72 -10.66 -1.57 -3.83
N MET A 73 -9.85 -1.25 -4.85
CA MET A 73 -8.42 -1.09 -4.73
C MET A 73 -8.08 0.03 -3.76
N VAL A 74 -7.10 -0.20 -2.88
CA VAL A 74 -6.49 0.83 -2.05
C VAL A 74 -5.19 1.25 -2.71
N VAL A 75 -4.94 2.55 -2.75
CA VAL A 75 -3.70 3.13 -3.29
C VAL A 75 -2.93 3.86 -2.21
N SER A 76 -1.60 3.90 -2.34
CA SER A 76 -0.71 4.80 -1.59
C SER A 76 -0.33 5.98 -2.46
N MET A 77 -0.19 7.18 -1.87
CA MET A 77 0.09 8.42 -2.62
C MET A 77 1.45 9.01 -2.24
N ARG A 78 2.22 9.44 -3.24
CA ARG A 78 3.46 10.22 -3.06
C ARG A 78 3.45 11.41 -4.03
N PRO A 79 3.66 12.66 -3.56
CA PRO A 79 3.72 13.81 -4.43
C PRO A 79 5.13 14.01 -5.01
N PHE A 80 5.21 14.36 -6.30
CA PHE A 80 6.47 14.67 -6.98
C PHE A 80 6.33 15.87 -7.93
N PRO A 81 7.36 16.72 -8.08
CA PRO A 81 7.46 17.64 -9.21
C PRO A 81 7.38 16.88 -10.55
N PRO A 82 6.91 17.50 -11.66
CA PRO A 82 6.70 16.80 -12.92
C PRO A 82 7.92 16.04 -13.47
N ALA A 83 9.12 16.59 -13.32
CA ALA A 83 10.34 15.92 -13.75
C ALA A 83 10.63 14.65 -12.92
N ASP A 84 10.44 14.75 -11.61
CA ASP A 84 10.64 13.64 -10.68
C ASP A 84 9.53 12.60 -10.81
N ALA A 85 8.29 13.02 -11.12
CA ALA A 85 7.18 12.13 -11.41
C ALA A 85 7.50 11.19 -12.58
N ILE A 86 8.06 11.73 -13.68
CA ILE A 86 8.51 10.93 -14.82
C ILE A 86 9.56 9.90 -14.38
N ARG A 87 10.53 10.33 -13.57
CA ARG A 87 11.60 9.46 -13.10
C ARG A 87 11.10 8.41 -12.10
N ALA A 88 10.15 8.77 -11.24
CA ALA A 88 9.51 7.84 -10.31
C ALA A 88 8.76 6.75 -11.07
N VAL A 89 8.03 7.10 -12.14
CA VAL A 89 7.37 6.13 -13.02
C VAL A 89 8.40 5.16 -13.61
N GLN A 90 9.48 5.67 -14.19
CA GLN A 90 10.53 4.84 -14.80
C GLN A 90 11.15 3.86 -13.80
N ILE A 91 11.58 4.37 -12.64
CA ILE A 91 12.21 3.55 -11.59
C ILE A 91 11.25 2.48 -11.08
N THR A 92 10.00 2.84 -10.79
CA THR A 92 9.04 1.91 -10.18
C THR A 92 8.51 0.87 -11.17
N SER A 93 8.56 1.17 -12.47
CA SER A 93 8.16 0.23 -13.53
C SER A 93 9.08 -0.99 -13.64
N ASP A 94 10.33 -0.89 -13.17
CA ASP A 94 11.31 -1.99 -13.17
C ASP A 94 11.06 -3.03 -12.06
N TYR A 95 10.02 -2.85 -11.25
CA TYR A 95 9.65 -3.75 -10.14
C TYR A 95 8.22 -4.34 -10.28
N PRO A 96 7.90 -5.08 -11.37
CA PRO A 96 6.54 -5.52 -11.63
C PRO A 96 6.02 -6.58 -10.64
N ALA A 97 6.89 -7.37 -10.02
CA ALA A 97 6.51 -8.38 -9.03
C ALA A 97 6.11 -7.84 -7.63
N VAL A 98 6.24 -6.53 -7.36
CA VAL A 98 5.92 -5.94 -6.04
C VAL A 98 4.81 -4.90 -6.11
N HIS A 99 5.10 -3.69 -6.58
CA HIS A 99 4.13 -2.61 -6.70
C HIS A 99 4.06 -2.06 -8.13
N GLY A 100 5.13 -2.21 -8.91
CA GLY A 100 5.19 -1.77 -10.29
C GLY A 100 5.02 -0.26 -10.47
N ALA A 101 4.65 0.12 -11.70
CA ALA A 101 4.36 1.49 -12.07
C ALA A 101 3.17 2.07 -11.27
N PRO A 102 3.10 3.40 -11.08
CA PRO A 102 1.91 4.01 -10.52
C PRO A 102 0.70 3.71 -11.41
N ILE A 103 -0.44 3.44 -10.79
CA ILE A 103 -1.70 3.18 -11.48
C ILE A 103 -2.40 4.47 -11.93
N HIS A 104 -2.00 5.61 -11.36
CA HIS A 104 -2.60 6.92 -11.65
C HIS A 104 -1.66 8.08 -11.32
N ILE A 105 -1.81 9.21 -12.04
CA ILE A 105 -1.02 10.43 -11.86
C ILE A 105 -1.94 11.65 -11.91
N GLY A 106 -1.88 12.50 -10.89
CA GLY A 106 -2.74 13.68 -10.78
C GLY A 106 -4.20 13.33 -10.48
N PHE A 107 -5.10 14.30 -10.63
CA PHE A 107 -6.57 14.15 -10.65
C PHE A 107 -7.14 13.06 -9.71
N PRO A 108 -7.00 13.22 -8.37
CA PRO A 108 -7.46 12.23 -7.39
C PRO A 108 -8.95 11.94 -7.48
N ASP A 109 -9.74 12.90 -7.97
CA ASP A 109 -11.18 12.78 -8.21
C ASP A 109 -11.54 11.64 -9.17
N GLN A 110 -10.66 11.34 -10.14
CA GLN A 110 -10.85 10.22 -11.07
C GLN A 110 -10.72 8.85 -10.39
N LEU A 111 -10.03 8.79 -9.25
CA LEU A 111 -9.97 7.63 -8.37
C LEU A 111 -11.09 7.64 -7.31
N GLY A 112 -11.99 8.63 -7.33
CA GLY A 112 -12.99 8.83 -6.29
C GLY A 112 -12.45 9.46 -5.00
N ILE A 113 -11.19 9.93 -4.99
CA ILE A 113 -10.56 10.55 -3.82
C ILE A 113 -10.88 12.05 -3.84
N GLN A 114 -11.71 12.51 -2.90
CA GLN A 114 -12.19 13.89 -2.85
C GLN A 114 -11.28 14.82 -2.03
N ASP A 115 -10.54 14.26 -1.08
CA ASP A 115 -9.72 15.02 -0.15
C ASP A 115 -8.43 14.27 0.19
N LEU A 116 -7.29 14.86 -0.15
CA LEU A 116 -5.98 14.27 0.14
C LEU A 116 -5.54 14.49 1.59
N ASP A 117 -6.11 15.45 2.30
CA ASP A 117 -5.77 15.74 3.70
C ASP A 117 -6.43 14.75 4.68
N HIS A 118 -7.33 13.89 4.18
CA HIS A 118 -8.04 12.87 4.96
C HIS A 118 -7.85 11.47 4.36
N PRO A 119 -6.66 10.85 4.51
CA PRO A 119 -6.44 9.49 4.06
C PRO A 119 -7.29 8.47 4.84
N ASP A 120 -7.69 7.39 4.19
CA ASP A 120 -8.37 6.26 4.83
C ASP A 120 -7.43 5.50 5.79
N PHE A 121 -6.12 5.48 5.48
CA PHE A 121 -5.08 4.88 6.31
C PHE A 121 -3.78 5.69 6.23
N GLY A 122 -2.98 5.65 7.29
CA GLY A 122 -1.72 6.40 7.36
C GLY A 122 -1.93 7.88 7.69
N ASP A 123 -0.93 8.70 7.40
CA ASP A 123 -0.91 10.12 7.79
C ASP A 123 -0.97 11.01 6.54
N PRO A 124 -1.71 12.14 6.56
CA PRO A 124 -1.77 13.05 5.44
C PRO A 124 -0.41 13.70 5.19
N VAL A 125 -0.10 13.99 3.92
CA VAL A 125 1.10 14.71 3.52
C VAL A 125 0.76 15.85 2.56
N PRO A 126 1.45 17.00 2.65
CA PRO A 126 1.17 18.12 1.77
C PRO A 126 1.62 17.81 0.34
N VAL A 127 0.71 18.06 -0.62
CA VAL A 127 1.03 18.18 -2.04
C VAL A 127 1.28 19.66 -2.32
N ARG A 128 2.53 20.04 -2.57
CA ARG A 128 2.92 21.45 -2.75
C ARG A 128 2.52 21.94 -4.13
N ALA A 129 2.44 23.27 -4.28
CA ALA A 129 2.19 23.89 -5.56
C ALA A 129 3.23 23.43 -6.61
N GLY A 130 2.75 22.93 -7.74
CA GLY A 130 3.59 22.38 -8.80
C GLY A 130 3.99 20.92 -8.62
N GLU A 131 3.56 20.24 -7.57
CA GLU A 131 3.70 18.78 -7.43
C GLU A 131 2.45 18.06 -7.98
N LEU A 132 2.66 16.84 -8.45
CA LEU A 132 1.63 15.90 -8.89
C LEU A 132 1.53 14.76 -7.85
N PRO A 133 0.33 14.41 -7.36
CA PRO A 133 0.16 13.20 -6.58
C PRO A 133 0.21 11.98 -7.51
N LEU A 134 1.09 11.03 -7.22
CA LEU A 134 1.17 9.75 -7.92
C LEU A 134 0.64 8.65 -7.00
N PHE A 135 -0.10 7.70 -7.57
CA PHE A 135 -0.81 6.66 -6.83
C PHE A 135 -0.33 5.26 -7.24
N TRP A 136 0.07 4.44 -6.27
CA TRP A 136 0.44 3.03 -6.48
C TRP A 136 -0.55 2.12 -5.78
N ALA A 137 -0.86 0.97 -6.38
CA ALA A 137 -1.63 -0.07 -5.72
C ALA A 137 -0.95 -0.48 -4.40
N CYS A 138 -1.73 -0.59 -3.32
CA CYS A 138 -1.20 -0.81 -1.98
C CYS A 138 -1.56 -2.21 -1.45
N GLY A 139 -0.60 -2.82 -0.75
CA GLY A 139 -0.76 -4.09 -0.02
C GLY A 139 -1.77 -4.06 1.15
N VAL A 140 -2.41 -2.91 1.40
CA VAL A 140 -3.55 -2.77 2.34
C VAL A 140 -4.89 -3.09 1.66
N THR A 141 -4.94 -3.25 0.33
CA THR A 141 -6.15 -3.69 -0.39
C THR A 141 -6.77 -4.97 0.20
N PRO A 142 -6.00 -6.03 0.53
CA PRO A 142 -6.54 -7.21 1.22
C PRO A 142 -7.19 -6.90 2.57
N GLN A 143 -6.70 -5.91 3.33
CA GLN A 143 -7.32 -5.54 4.61
C GLN A 143 -8.71 -4.95 4.39
N SER A 144 -8.86 -4.06 3.38
CA SER A 144 -10.17 -3.52 2.97
C SER A 144 -11.11 -4.64 2.50
N VAL A 145 -10.59 -5.60 1.74
CA VAL A 145 -11.36 -6.77 1.27
C VAL A 145 -11.74 -7.71 2.42
N VAL A 146 -10.88 -7.91 3.42
CA VAL A 146 -11.20 -8.72 4.63
C VAL A 146 -12.37 -8.10 5.39
N MET A 147 -12.41 -6.79 5.54
CA MET A 147 -13.54 -6.10 6.19
C MET A 147 -14.86 -6.33 5.45
N ALA A 148 -14.83 -6.35 4.11
CA ALA A 148 -16.01 -6.58 3.28
C ALA A 148 -16.42 -8.06 3.22
N ALA A 149 -15.44 -8.97 3.06
CA ALA A 149 -15.65 -10.41 2.90
C ALA A 149 -16.02 -11.12 4.21
N LYS A 150 -15.75 -10.49 5.36
CA LYS A 150 -16.10 -10.97 6.70
C LYS A 150 -15.71 -12.44 6.93
N PRO A 151 -14.43 -12.82 6.76
CA PRO A 151 -14.01 -14.15 7.13
C PRO A 151 -14.22 -14.37 8.64
N PRO A 152 -14.53 -15.60 9.09
CA PRO A 152 -14.65 -15.89 10.52
C PRO A 152 -13.40 -15.52 11.32
N LEU A 153 -12.23 -15.61 10.68
CA LEU A 153 -10.96 -15.18 11.21
C LEU A 153 -10.01 -14.78 10.08
N ALA A 154 -9.29 -13.68 10.25
CA ALA A 154 -8.13 -13.33 9.44
C ALA A 154 -7.07 -12.65 10.33
N ILE A 155 -5.80 -12.83 9.96
CA ILE A 155 -4.66 -12.24 10.65
C ILE A 155 -3.86 -11.43 9.63
N THR A 156 -3.58 -10.17 9.95
CA THR A 156 -2.74 -9.29 9.10
C THR A 156 -1.68 -8.62 9.96
N HIS A 157 -0.62 -8.13 9.32
CA HIS A 157 0.30 -7.21 9.99
C HIS A 157 -0.41 -5.88 10.32
N SER A 158 0.09 -5.18 11.33
CA SER A 158 -0.29 -3.79 11.57
C SER A 158 0.47 -2.89 10.60
N PRO A 159 -0.14 -1.80 10.08
CA PRO A 159 0.56 -0.85 9.22
C PRO A 159 1.91 -0.42 9.81
N GLY A 160 2.97 -0.45 8.99
CA GLY A 160 4.35 -0.14 9.43
C GLY A 160 5.09 -1.29 10.13
N CYS A 161 4.43 -2.41 10.44
CA CYS A 161 5.03 -3.58 11.11
C CYS A 161 5.14 -4.79 10.17
N MET A 162 5.90 -4.67 9.08
CA MET A 162 5.99 -5.70 8.03
C MET A 162 6.86 -6.89 8.43
N PHE A 163 6.69 -8.01 7.72
CA PHE A 163 7.58 -9.16 7.80
C PHE A 163 8.86 -8.91 7.00
N VAL A 164 10.01 -8.87 7.68
CA VAL A 164 11.32 -8.72 7.05
C VAL A 164 11.80 -10.10 6.59
N THR A 165 12.14 -10.22 5.30
CA THR A 165 12.63 -11.47 4.69
C THR A 165 14.14 -11.42 4.45
N ASP A 166 14.73 -12.56 4.11
CA ASP A 166 16.13 -12.63 3.64
C ASP A 166 16.32 -12.25 2.16
N VAL A 167 15.24 -11.97 1.42
CA VAL A 167 15.29 -11.54 0.01
C VAL A 167 15.68 -10.07 -0.07
N LYS A 168 16.63 -9.74 -0.95
CA LYS A 168 17.07 -8.35 -1.14
C LYS A 168 16.24 -7.67 -2.22
N ASP A 169 16.03 -6.37 -2.06
CA ASP A 169 15.36 -5.52 -3.06
C ASP A 169 16.00 -5.63 -4.45
N SER A 170 17.34 -5.79 -4.51
CA SER A 170 18.08 -5.98 -5.76
C SER A 170 17.69 -7.24 -6.54
N ASP A 171 17.21 -8.27 -5.83
CA ASP A 171 16.86 -9.55 -6.42
C ASP A 171 15.46 -9.51 -7.07
N LEU A 172 14.71 -8.40 -6.87
CA LEU A 172 13.36 -8.17 -7.38
C LEU A 172 13.33 -7.23 -8.60
N ILE A 173 14.49 -6.77 -9.08
CA ILE A 173 14.59 -5.92 -10.27
C ILE A 173 14.39 -6.79 -11.52
N GLY A 174 13.41 -6.43 -12.36
CA GLY A 174 13.14 -7.12 -13.62
C GLY A 174 12.50 -8.51 -13.50
N SER A 175 12.04 -8.88 -12.29
CA SER A 175 11.30 -10.12 -12.00
C SER A 175 9.82 -10.02 -12.36
#